data_AF-A0A5C8IZQ3-F1
#
_entry.id   AF-A0A5C8IZQ3-F1
#
_cell.length_a   1.000
_cell.length_b   1.000
_cell.length_c   1.000
_cell.angle_alpha   90.00
_cell.angle_beta   90.00
_cell.angle_gamma   90.00
#
_symmetry.space_group_name_H-M   'P 1'
#
loop_
_entity.id
_entity.type
_entity.pdbx_description
1 polymer ?
#
loop_
_entity_poly.entity_id
_entity_poly.type
_entity_poly.pdbx_seq_one_letter_code
_entity_poly.pdbx_strand_id
1 'polypeptide(L)'
;MAGPITVTIDPPLPSDPPAEFEAKAFTAWGDLAVALPQINVAVGAVNTATAGMDANVAAAQAAASAASGHATNADASKTAAAGSATAAASSATAADASKTAAANSAGAAASSASAADGSKTAAAASAGTASTKATEAAGSASTALTKAGEAATSATTASGAAATATTKAGEAAASASTATTKAGEASSSATSAAGSATAADGSKTAAASSATTATNAATAAQGSATAAAQSAADAAAAAAGEPKITPGAASQYWRGDKTWQDLNKSAVGLGNVDNTSDATKPVSTAQQTALDGKVPTSRKVAGKALTADVTLVKGDVGLGNVDNTSDADKPVSTATQTALNGKQAASTNLNGWSGKTVPSGAIADLTTAQTLASKTLTVPTLTGFTETVFAVTDVANAVINPANGSIQTWTLGANRTPNLGSIAAGQSVVLGVTSGSYAITWSSVIWPKNGGGGTAPTLATSGVNWVVLWKVGSQLYGAYLGV
;
A
#
# COMPACT_ATOMS: atom_id res chain seq x y z
N MET A 1 146.26 89.56 -24.87
CA MET A 1 147.05 90.77 -25.18
C MET A 1 147.27 91.52 -23.88
N ALA A 2 148.49 92.01 -23.62
CA ALA A 2 148.69 93.03 -22.60
C ALA A 2 148.19 94.39 -23.14
N GLY A 3 147.66 95.23 -22.28
CA GLY A 3 147.11 96.55 -22.64
C GLY A 3 146.70 97.31 -21.37
N PRO A 4 147.58 98.14 -20.79
CA PRO A 4 147.40 98.73 -19.46
C PRO A 4 146.82 100.16 -19.50
N ILE A 5 146.42 100.68 -18.33
CA ILE A 5 146.51 102.09 -17.90
C ILE A 5 146.19 102.13 -16.39
N THR A 6 147.13 102.45 -15.50
CA THR A 6 147.63 103.75 -14.97
C THR A 6 146.84 104.27 -13.75
N VAL A 7 147.58 104.83 -12.78
CA VAL A 7 147.22 105.09 -11.37
C VAL A 7 146.70 106.51 -11.12
N THR A 8 145.77 106.68 -10.17
CA THR A 8 145.57 107.94 -9.41
C THR A 8 145.17 107.64 -7.95
N ILE A 9 145.55 108.53 -7.02
CA ILE A 9 145.35 108.51 -5.56
C ILE A 9 144.70 109.88 -5.20
N ASP A 10 143.88 110.11 -4.16
CA ASP A 10 143.57 109.43 -2.89
C ASP A 10 142.09 109.73 -2.48
N PRO A 11 141.47 109.04 -1.48
CA PRO A 11 141.59 109.50 -0.09
C PRO A 11 141.85 108.38 0.94
N PRO A 12 142.38 108.74 2.14
CA PRO A 12 143.07 107.79 3.00
C PRO A 12 142.11 106.84 3.72
N LEU A 13 142.41 105.54 3.62
CA LEU A 13 141.80 104.51 4.47
C LEU A 13 142.30 104.67 5.92
N PRO A 14 141.42 104.51 6.93
CA PRO A 14 141.82 104.64 8.31
C PRO A 14 142.82 103.55 8.72
N SER A 15 143.70 103.92 9.66
CA SER A 15 144.70 103.10 10.33
C SER A 15 144.25 101.65 10.62
N ASP A 16 145.19 100.72 10.47
CA ASP A 16 145.05 99.27 10.68
C ASP A 16 144.01 98.87 11.74
N PRO A 17 143.11 97.91 11.45
CA PRO A 17 142.27 97.34 12.48
C PRO A 17 143.18 96.68 13.54
N PRO A 18 142.96 96.97 14.84
CA PRO A 18 143.83 96.44 15.89
C PRO A 18 143.83 94.91 15.89
N ALA A 19 144.96 94.33 16.32
CA ALA A 19 145.28 92.89 16.25
C ALA A 19 144.28 91.92 16.93
N GLU A 20 143.19 92.42 17.51
CA GLU A 20 142.06 91.61 17.96
C GLU A 20 141.16 91.10 16.82
N PHE A 21 141.10 91.76 15.66
CA PHE A 21 140.09 91.46 14.65
C PHE A 21 140.40 90.19 13.83
N GLU A 22 141.66 89.99 13.43
CA GLU A 22 142.08 88.78 12.71
C GLU A 22 141.99 87.53 13.60
N ALA A 23 142.30 87.65 14.89
CA ALA A 23 142.08 86.60 15.87
C ALA A 23 140.59 86.22 15.92
N LYS A 24 139.67 87.19 16.08
CA LYS A 24 138.22 86.94 16.17
C LYS A 24 137.64 86.33 14.89
N ALA A 25 138.13 86.70 13.70
CA ALA A 25 137.67 86.12 12.44
C ALA A 25 138.13 84.66 12.26
N PHE A 26 139.39 84.35 12.59
CA PHE A 26 139.89 82.97 12.60
C PHE A 26 139.20 82.11 13.67
N THR A 27 138.93 82.68 14.85
CA THR A 27 138.12 82.04 15.89
C THR A 27 136.70 81.78 15.39
N ALA A 28 136.02 82.73 14.76
CA ALA A 28 134.65 82.53 14.25
C ALA A 28 134.57 81.49 13.11
N TRP A 29 135.56 81.41 12.23
CA TRP A 29 135.63 80.35 11.21
C TRP A 29 136.01 78.99 11.83
N GLY A 30 136.85 78.99 12.88
CA GLY A 30 137.13 77.79 13.69
C GLY A 30 135.89 77.29 14.42
N ASP A 31 135.16 78.17 15.10
CA ASP A 31 133.90 77.91 15.78
C ASP A 31 132.83 77.41 14.81
N LEU A 32 132.75 77.98 13.60
CA LEU A 32 131.85 77.49 12.55
C LEU A 32 132.30 76.12 12.00
N ALA A 33 133.59 75.86 11.86
CA ALA A 33 134.12 74.55 11.48
C ALA A 33 133.90 73.48 12.56
N VAL A 34 133.86 73.87 13.84
CA VAL A 34 133.49 73.03 15.00
C VAL A 34 131.97 72.85 15.11
N ALA A 35 131.19 73.86 14.72
CA ALA A 35 129.73 73.85 14.78
C ALA A 35 129.07 73.17 13.56
N LEU A 36 129.66 73.20 12.37
CA LEU A 36 129.10 72.52 11.18
C LEU A 36 128.83 71.03 11.41
N PRO A 37 129.73 70.25 12.03
CA PRO A 37 129.46 68.87 12.43
C PRO A 37 128.29 68.76 13.42
N GLN A 38 128.20 69.65 14.41
CA GLN A 38 127.10 69.69 15.39
C GLN A 38 125.75 70.00 14.72
N ILE A 39 125.72 70.94 13.77
CA ILE A 39 124.55 71.30 12.96
C ILE A 39 124.14 70.13 12.07
N ASN A 40 125.07 69.46 11.40
CA ASN A 40 124.77 68.27 10.59
C ASN A 40 124.23 67.10 11.43
N VAL A 41 124.73 66.92 12.65
CA VAL A 41 124.18 65.95 13.62
C VAL A 41 122.76 66.35 14.04
N ALA A 42 122.51 67.63 14.33
CA ALA A 42 121.18 68.13 14.69
C ALA A 42 120.16 67.99 13.54
N VAL A 43 120.55 68.34 12.31
CA VAL A 43 119.73 68.14 11.10
C VAL A 43 119.49 66.65 10.84
N GLY A 44 120.49 65.80 11.04
CA GLY A 44 120.33 64.34 10.97
C GLY A 44 119.34 63.79 12.00
N ALA A 45 119.38 64.32 13.24
CA ALA A 45 118.43 63.96 14.30
C ALA A 45 117.01 64.45 13.97
N VAL A 46 116.84 65.68 13.46
CA VAL A 46 115.55 66.21 13.00
C VAL A 46 114.99 65.37 11.84
N ASN A 47 115.79 65.05 10.83
CA ASN A 47 115.37 64.19 9.71
C ASN A 47 114.96 62.79 10.19
N THR A 48 115.68 62.23 11.17
CA THR A 48 115.34 60.94 11.80
C THR A 48 114.03 61.03 12.58
N ALA A 49 113.80 62.13 13.32
CA ALA A 49 112.57 62.37 14.04
C ALA A 49 111.37 62.57 13.10
N THR A 50 111.54 63.33 12.00
CA THR A 50 110.52 63.50 10.96
C THR A 50 110.17 62.16 10.32
N ALA A 51 111.16 61.37 9.90
CA ALA A 51 110.92 60.02 9.37
C ALA A 51 110.20 59.10 10.37
N GLY A 52 110.50 59.22 11.68
CA GLY A 52 109.78 58.52 12.74
C GLY A 52 108.33 59.01 12.92
N MET A 53 108.07 60.32 12.79
CA MET A 53 106.72 60.88 12.79
C MET A 53 105.92 60.44 11.57
N ASP A 54 106.50 60.47 10.37
CA ASP A 54 105.87 59.99 9.13
C ASP A 54 105.54 58.50 9.22
N ALA A 55 106.44 57.68 9.78
CA ALA A 55 106.19 56.27 10.05
C ALA A 55 105.03 56.06 11.04
N ASN A 56 104.95 56.88 12.10
CA ASN A 56 103.84 56.85 13.06
C ASN A 56 102.50 57.28 12.43
N VAL A 57 102.51 58.29 11.55
CA VAL A 57 101.33 58.73 10.79
C VAL A 57 100.86 57.65 9.83
N ALA A 58 101.78 57.01 9.10
CA ALA A 58 101.47 55.87 8.23
C ALA A 58 100.88 54.69 9.03
N ALA A 59 101.45 54.37 10.19
CA ALA A 59 100.91 53.35 11.08
C ALA A 59 99.50 53.70 11.60
N ALA A 60 99.25 54.96 11.96
CA ALA A 60 97.94 55.43 12.40
C ALA A 60 96.90 55.39 11.27
N GLN A 61 97.27 55.77 10.04
CA GLN A 61 96.41 55.67 8.85
C GLN A 61 96.09 54.20 8.49
N ALA A 62 97.07 53.30 8.60
CA ALA A 62 96.86 51.87 8.43
C ALA A 62 95.91 51.30 9.50
N ALA A 63 96.09 51.69 10.77
CA ALA A 63 95.20 51.30 11.86
C ALA A 63 93.77 51.82 11.68
N ALA A 64 93.59 53.07 11.24
CA ALA A 64 92.28 53.65 10.94
C ALA A 64 91.60 52.93 9.75
N SER A 65 92.37 52.57 8.72
CA SER A 65 91.89 51.80 7.57
C SER A 65 91.46 50.38 7.99
N ALA A 66 92.23 49.71 8.84
CA ALA A 66 91.89 48.42 9.42
C ALA A 66 90.62 48.50 10.28
N ALA A 67 90.47 49.53 11.11
CA ALA A 67 89.26 49.75 11.91
C ALA A 67 88.00 49.95 11.04
N SER A 68 88.12 50.71 9.94
CA SER A 68 87.03 50.86 8.95
C SER A 68 86.67 49.54 8.25
N GLY A 69 87.68 48.74 7.91
CA GLY A 69 87.48 47.38 7.39
C GLY A 69 86.80 46.45 8.39
N HIS A 70 87.18 46.51 9.66
CA HIS A 70 86.53 45.75 10.74
C HIS A 70 85.08 46.17 10.97
N ALA A 71 84.77 47.47 10.94
CA ALA A 71 83.40 47.97 11.01
C ALA A 71 82.55 47.45 9.83
N THR A 72 83.08 47.52 8.61
CA THR A 72 82.43 47.00 7.40
C THR A 72 82.17 45.50 7.51
N ASN A 73 83.14 44.72 7.99
CA ASN A 73 82.99 43.28 8.21
C ASN A 73 81.96 42.96 9.32
N ALA A 74 81.85 43.80 10.35
CA ALA A 74 80.85 43.65 11.41
C ALA A 74 79.43 43.90 10.87
N ASP A 75 79.22 44.94 10.06
CA ASP A 75 77.93 45.21 9.41
C ASP A 75 77.54 44.13 8.37
N ALA A 76 78.51 43.63 7.61
CA ALA A 76 78.30 42.48 6.72
C ALA A 76 77.88 41.22 7.52
N SER A 77 78.56 40.95 8.64
CA SER A 77 78.24 39.82 9.54
C SER A 77 76.85 39.96 10.18
N LYS A 78 76.48 41.17 10.61
CA LYS A 78 75.14 41.50 11.12
C LYS A 78 74.05 41.29 10.06
N THR A 79 74.33 41.68 8.82
CA THR A 79 73.41 41.48 7.68
C THR A 79 73.25 39.99 7.36
N ALA A 80 74.33 39.22 7.35
CA ALA A 80 74.29 37.77 7.16
C ALA A 80 73.52 37.06 8.29
N ALA A 81 73.67 37.50 9.54
CA ALA A 81 72.90 36.99 10.68
C ALA A 81 71.40 37.30 10.55
N ALA A 82 71.02 38.51 10.12
CA ALA A 82 69.63 38.88 9.85
C ALA A 82 69.01 38.07 8.70
N GLY A 83 69.76 37.85 7.62
CA GLY A 83 69.35 36.96 6.52
C GLY A 83 69.14 35.52 6.99
N SER A 84 70.05 35.00 7.81
CA SER A 84 69.95 33.66 8.41
C SER A 84 68.72 33.52 9.32
N ALA A 85 68.43 34.53 10.14
CA ALA A 85 67.22 34.56 10.97
C ALA A 85 65.93 34.56 10.11
N THR A 86 65.93 35.29 8.99
CA THR A 86 64.81 35.33 8.04
C THR A 86 64.59 33.98 7.34
N ALA A 87 65.68 33.30 6.94
CA ALA A 87 65.63 31.96 6.38
C ALA A 87 65.12 30.92 7.40
N ALA A 88 65.52 31.03 8.67
CA ALA A 88 65.01 30.18 9.76
C ALA A 88 63.51 30.39 10.01
N ALA A 89 63.05 31.64 10.07
CA ALA A 89 61.62 31.97 10.20
C ALA A 89 60.79 31.43 9.02
N SER A 90 61.28 31.59 7.79
CA SER A 90 60.63 31.05 6.58
C SER A 90 60.55 29.52 6.61
N SER A 91 61.61 28.85 7.08
CA SER A 91 61.66 27.40 7.24
C SER A 91 60.68 26.90 8.31
N ALA A 92 60.52 27.64 9.42
CA ALA A 92 59.51 27.34 10.43
C ALA A 92 58.08 27.45 9.87
N THR A 93 57.78 28.51 9.10
CA THR A 93 56.47 28.65 8.42
C THR A 93 56.21 27.50 7.44
N ALA A 94 57.22 27.06 6.68
CA ALA A 94 57.10 25.91 5.78
C ALA A 94 56.86 24.58 6.53
N ALA A 95 57.45 24.42 7.72
CA ALA A 95 57.21 23.26 8.58
C ALA A 95 55.78 23.24 9.14
N ASP A 96 55.24 24.38 9.59
CA ASP A 96 53.84 24.50 10.05
C ASP A 96 52.82 24.29 8.91
N ALA A 97 53.11 24.78 7.70
CA ALA A 97 52.32 24.48 6.52
C ALA A 97 52.33 22.97 6.19
N SER A 98 53.49 22.31 6.28
CA SER A 98 53.64 20.87 6.06
C SER A 98 52.89 20.04 7.11
N LYS A 99 52.94 20.46 8.39
CA LYS A 99 52.17 19.87 9.49
C LYS A 99 50.66 19.97 9.24
N THR A 100 50.19 21.11 8.75
CA THR A 100 48.78 21.33 8.38
C THR A 100 48.38 20.43 7.20
N ALA A 101 49.21 20.32 6.16
CA ALA A 101 48.96 19.44 5.03
C ALA A 101 48.89 17.95 5.44
N ALA A 102 49.76 17.51 6.37
CA ALA A 102 49.72 16.16 6.93
C ALA A 102 48.43 15.90 7.73
N ALA A 103 48.00 16.86 8.56
CA ALA A 103 46.74 16.76 9.32
C ALA A 103 45.51 16.68 8.39
N ASN A 104 45.46 17.51 7.34
CA ASN A 104 44.40 17.47 6.33
C ASN A 104 44.37 16.12 5.59
N SER A 105 45.54 15.57 5.25
CA SER A 105 45.66 14.26 4.60
C SER A 105 45.18 13.12 5.50
N ALA A 106 45.49 13.17 6.80
CA ALA A 106 44.97 12.22 7.78
C ALA A 106 43.44 12.30 7.92
N GLY A 107 42.87 13.52 7.90
CA GLY A 107 41.42 13.74 7.88
C GLY A 107 40.76 13.14 6.64
N ALA A 108 41.33 13.35 5.46
CA ALA A 108 40.83 12.77 4.20
C ALA A 108 40.90 11.24 4.18
N ALA A 109 41.96 10.65 4.75
CA ALA A 109 42.08 9.21 4.91
C ALA A 109 41.02 8.64 5.86
N ALA A 110 40.77 9.31 7.00
CA ALA A 110 39.72 8.92 7.95
C ALA A 110 38.31 9.00 7.32
N SER A 111 38.00 10.08 6.58
CA SER A 111 36.73 10.19 5.85
C SER A 111 36.56 9.08 4.80
N SER A 112 37.64 8.72 4.11
CA SER A 112 37.64 7.63 3.13
C SER A 112 37.38 6.27 3.78
N ALA A 113 37.95 6.03 4.97
CA ALA A 113 37.68 4.81 5.75
C ALA A 113 36.21 4.73 6.19
N SER A 114 35.64 5.82 6.70
CA SER A 114 34.20 5.87 7.05
C SER A 114 33.29 5.64 5.85
N ALA A 115 33.65 6.13 4.66
CA ALA A 115 32.91 5.87 3.43
C ALA A 115 32.99 4.39 2.99
N ALA A 116 34.14 3.73 3.21
CA ALA A 116 34.30 2.30 2.96
C ALA A 116 33.44 1.44 3.91
N ASP A 117 33.39 1.77 5.20
CA ASP A 117 32.52 1.08 6.18
C ASP A 117 31.03 1.29 5.89
N GLY A 118 30.63 2.50 5.47
CA GLY A 118 29.28 2.77 4.97
C GLY A 118 28.94 1.92 3.75
N SER A 119 29.86 1.80 2.79
CA SER A 119 29.70 0.97 1.59
C SER A 119 29.59 -0.52 1.91
N LYS A 120 30.40 -1.02 2.84
CA LYS A 120 30.32 -2.40 3.38
C LYS A 120 28.98 -2.68 4.03
N THR A 121 28.46 -1.72 4.80
CA THR A 121 27.14 -1.83 5.46
C THR A 121 26.01 -1.86 4.43
N ALA A 122 26.06 -1.00 3.41
CA ALA A 122 25.09 -0.99 2.31
C ALA A 122 25.11 -2.29 1.49
N ALA A 123 26.30 -2.86 1.24
CA ALA A 123 26.45 -4.15 0.56
C ALA A 123 25.83 -5.30 1.39
N ALA A 124 26.08 -5.33 2.70
CA ALA A 124 25.49 -6.33 3.61
C ALA A 124 23.95 -6.22 3.67
N ALA A 125 23.41 -5.01 3.76
CA ALA A 125 21.96 -4.77 3.72
C ALA A 125 21.34 -5.25 2.39
N SER A 126 22.01 -4.97 1.26
CA SER A 126 21.58 -5.41 -0.07
C SER A 126 21.55 -6.94 -0.20
N ALA A 127 22.58 -7.62 0.32
CA ALA A 127 22.64 -9.09 0.36
C ALA A 127 21.52 -9.68 1.24
N GLY A 128 21.21 -9.05 2.38
CA GLY A 128 20.06 -9.41 3.23
C GLY A 128 18.73 -9.28 2.48
N THR A 129 18.51 -8.17 1.78
CA THR A 129 17.31 -7.95 0.95
C THR A 129 17.18 -9.02 -0.15
N ALA A 130 18.28 -9.37 -0.83
CA ALA A 130 18.28 -10.43 -1.85
C ALA A 130 17.89 -11.81 -1.27
N SER A 131 18.41 -12.15 -0.08
CA SER A 131 18.06 -13.39 0.62
C SER A 131 16.58 -13.48 1.00
N THR A 132 16.02 -12.38 1.53
CA THR A 132 14.57 -12.29 1.81
C THR A 132 13.75 -12.47 0.53
N LYS A 133 14.12 -11.81 -0.57
CA LYS A 133 13.41 -11.93 -1.85
C LYS A 133 13.50 -13.32 -2.47
N ALA A 134 14.63 -14.02 -2.32
CA ALA A 134 14.75 -15.43 -2.71
C ALA A 134 13.79 -16.33 -1.92
N THR A 135 13.64 -16.07 -0.60
CA THR A 135 12.73 -16.81 0.29
C THR A 135 11.26 -16.55 -0.07
N GLU A 136 10.87 -15.30 -0.31
CA GLU A 136 9.53 -14.92 -0.79
C GLU A 136 9.19 -15.59 -2.13
N ALA A 137 10.15 -15.64 -3.06
CA ALA A 137 9.98 -16.31 -4.35
C ALA A 137 9.76 -17.83 -4.21
N ALA A 138 10.51 -18.49 -3.32
CA ALA A 138 10.35 -19.91 -3.03
C ALA A 138 8.98 -20.22 -2.39
N GLY A 139 8.49 -19.38 -1.47
CA GLY A 139 7.14 -19.50 -0.90
C GLY A 139 6.03 -19.28 -1.95
N SER A 140 6.23 -18.35 -2.86
CA SER A 140 5.32 -18.09 -3.99
C SER A 140 5.26 -19.28 -4.95
N ALA A 141 6.40 -19.86 -5.30
CA ALA A 141 6.49 -21.06 -6.13
C ALA A 141 5.83 -22.28 -5.48
N SER A 142 6.03 -22.47 -4.17
CA SER A 142 5.38 -23.55 -3.39
C SER A 142 3.86 -23.40 -3.40
N THR A 143 3.36 -22.18 -3.22
CA THR A 143 1.92 -21.86 -3.28
C THR A 143 1.34 -22.15 -4.67
N ALA A 144 2.06 -21.82 -5.74
CA ALA A 144 1.65 -22.11 -7.12
C ALA A 144 1.56 -23.63 -7.38
N LEU A 145 2.51 -24.43 -6.88
CA LEU A 145 2.46 -25.90 -6.97
C LEU A 145 1.22 -26.47 -6.26
N THR A 146 0.92 -26.01 -5.04
CA THR A 146 -0.28 -26.43 -4.30
C THR A 146 -1.56 -26.12 -5.09
N LYS A 147 -1.67 -24.90 -5.66
CA LYS A 147 -2.84 -24.51 -6.45
C LYS A 147 -2.96 -25.26 -7.78
N ALA A 148 -1.85 -25.65 -8.41
CA ALA A 148 -1.88 -26.55 -9.55
C ALA A 148 -2.43 -27.95 -9.17
N GLY A 149 -2.05 -28.48 -8.00
CA GLY A 149 -2.58 -29.75 -7.48
C GLY A 149 -4.07 -29.70 -7.15
N GLU A 150 -4.54 -28.63 -6.49
CA GLU A 150 -5.97 -28.39 -6.23
C GLU A 150 -6.78 -28.33 -7.53
N ALA A 151 -6.25 -27.65 -8.57
CA ALA A 151 -6.90 -27.56 -9.88
C ALA A 151 -6.97 -28.93 -10.59
N ALA A 152 -5.90 -29.73 -10.55
CA ALA A 152 -5.89 -31.07 -11.13
C ALA A 152 -6.88 -32.02 -10.42
N THR A 153 -6.98 -31.93 -9.09
CA THR A 153 -7.98 -32.67 -8.30
C THR A 153 -9.40 -32.26 -8.72
N SER A 154 -9.66 -30.95 -8.82
CA SER A 154 -10.96 -30.41 -9.22
C SER A 154 -11.38 -30.86 -10.63
N ALA A 155 -10.43 -30.88 -11.59
CA ALA A 155 -10.67 -31.39 -12.94
C ALA A 155 -11.00 -32.89 -12.96
N THR A 156 -10.36 -33.67 -12.09
CA THR A 156 -10.65 -35.11 -11.91
C THR A 156 -12.06 -35.32 -11.35
N THR A 157 -12.45 -34.56 -10.31
CA THR A 157 -13.81 -34.59 -9.76
C THR A 157 -14.87 -34.20 -10.79
N ALA A 158 -14.64 -33.13 -11.57
CA ALA A 158 -15.56 -32.72 -12.64
C ALA A 158 -15.73 -33.80 -13.71
N SER A 159 -14.65 -34.48 -14.09
CA SER A 159 -14.68 -35.60 -15.04
C SER A 159 -15.49 -36.79 -14.50
N GLY A 160 -15.33 -37.14 -13.22
CA GLY A 160 -16.13 -38.17 -12.56
C GLY A 160 -17.62 -37.81 -12.44
N ALA A 161 -17.94 -36.53 -12.19
CA ALA A 161 -19.31 -36.05 -12.18
C ALA A 161 -19.96 -36.13 -13.58
N ALA A 162 -19.24 -35.77 -14.64
CA ALA A 162 -19.70 -35.88 -16.03
C ALA A 162 -19.95 -37.35 -16.44
N ALA A 163 -19.06 -38.27 -16.05
CA ALA A 163 -19.27 -39.71 -16.25
C ALA A 163 -20.53 -40.22 -15.51
N THR A 164 -20.72 -39.79 -14.26
CA THR A 164 -21.91 -40.14 -13.45
C THR A 164 -23.20 -39.63 -14.09
N ALA A 165 -23.21 -38.38 -14.58
CA ALA A 165 -24.34 -37.80 -15.29
C ALA A 165 -24.67 -38.56 -16.58
N THR A 166 -23.64 -39.00 -17.32
CA THR A 166 -23.80 -39.83 -18.53
C THR A 166 -24.46 -41.18 -18.20
N THR A 167 -24.02 -41.86 -17.15
CA THR A 167 -24.64 -43.11 -16.67
C THR A 167 -26.11 -42.89 -16.28
N LYS A 168 -26.41 -41.81 -15.54
CA LYS A 168 -27.79 -41.50 -15.12
C LYS A 168 -28.71 -41.13 -16.28
N ALA A 169 -28.20 -40.48 -17.33
CA ALA A 169 -28.94 -40.28 -18.57
C ALA A 169 -29.28 -41.61 -19.26
N GLY A 170 -28.34 -42.57 -19.29
CA GLY A 170 -28.57 -43.93 -19.80
C GLY A 170 -29.64 -44.70 -19.02
N GLU A 171 -29.57 -44.68 -17.68
CA GLU A 171 -30.58 -45.28 -16.79
C GLU A 171 -31.98 -44.68 -17.02
N ALA A 172 -32.07 -43.36 -17.19
CA ALA A 172 -33.32 -42.67 -17.48
C ALA A 172 -33.91 -43.06 -18.84
N ALA A 173 -33.07 -43.18 -19.88
CA ALA A 173 -33.50 -43.63 -21.21
C ALA A 173 -33.99 -45.10 -21.21
N ALA A 174 -33.32 -45.98 -20.47
CA ALA A 174 -33.76 -47.37 -20.27
C ALA A 174 -35.10 -47.44 -19.51
N SER A 175 -35.29 -46.58 -18.51
CA SER A 175 -36.53 -46.46 -17.75
C SER A 175 -37.70 -45.97 -18.62
N ALA A 176 -37.47 -44.96 -19.46
CA ALA A 176 -38.45 -44.45 -20.42
C ALA A 176 -38.83 -45.50 -21.48
N SER A 177 -37.85 -46.28 -21.94
CA SER A 177 -38.08 -47.40 -22.87
C SER A 177 -38.95 -48.48 -22.22
N THR A 178 -38.67 -48.83 -20.96
CA THR A 178 -39.47 -49.78 -20.17
C THR A 178 -40.92 -49.30 -19.98
N ALA A 179 -41.11 -48.01 -19.66
CA ALA A 179 -42.43 -47.40 -19.52
C ALA A 179 -43.22 -47.45 -20.85
N THR A 180 -42.55 -47.21 -21.98
CA THR A 180 -43.14 -47.30 -23.32
C THR A 180 -43.63 -48.72 -23.63
N THR A 181 -42.81 -49.74 -23.33
CA THR A 181 -43.20 -51.15 -23.47
C THR A 181 -44.41 -51.49 -22.59
N LYS A 182 -44.42 -51.05 -21.32
CA LYS A 182 -45.55 -51.29 -20.42
C LYS A 182 -46.85 -50.58 -20.85
N ALA A 183 -46.76 -49.40 -21.48
CA ALA A 183 -47.92 -48.77 -22.09
C ALA A 183 -48.48 -49.61 -23.25
N GLY A 184 -47.62 -50.17 -24.11
CA GLY A 184 -48.03 -51.07 -25.19
C GLY A 184 -48.66 -52.39 -24.70
N GLU A 185 -48.08 -53.00 -23.66
CA GLU A 185 -48.66 -54.18 -22.99
C GLU A 185 -50.06 -53.87 -22.41
N ALA A 186 -50.22 -52.72 -21.76
CA ALA A 186 -51.50 -52.28 -21.20
C ALA A 186 -52.56 -52.02 -22.28
N SER A 187 -52.19 -51.37 -23.39
CA SER A 187 -53.09 -51.18 -24.55
C SER A 187 -53.51 -52.50 -25.19
N SER A 188 -52.59 -53.47 -25.27
CA SER A 188 -52.89 -54.82 -25.76
C SER A 188 -53.86 -55.54 -24.83
N SER A 189 -53.63 -55.47 -23.51
CA SER A 189 -54.51 -56.05 -22.48
C SER A 189 -55.92 -55.43 -22.50
N ALA A 190 -56.02 -54.11 -22.68
CA ALA A 190 -57.30 -53.42 -22.83
C ALA A 190 -58.07 -53.86 -24.09
N THR A 191 -57.35 -54.08 -25.20
CA THR A 191 -57.93 -54.61 -26.45
C THR A 191 -58.48 -56.02 -26.26
N SER A 192 -57.72 -56.90 -25.59
CA SER A 192 -58.17 -58.26 -25.24
C SER A 192 -59.40 -58.24 -24.32
N ALA A 193 -59.43 -57.35 -23.32
CA ALA A 193 -60.58 -57.20 -22.43
C ALA A 193 -61.84 -56.72 -23.17
N ALA A 194 -61.71 -55.78 -24.11
CA ALA A 194 -62.81 -55.35 -24.97
C ALA A 194 -63.31 -56.48 -25.89
N GLY A 195 -62.40 -57.30 -26.44
CA GLY A 195 -62.77 -58.50 -27.19
C GLY A 195 -63.57 -59.51 -26.36
N SER A 196 -63.14 -59.77 -25.12
CA SER A 196 -63.85 -60.63 -24.17
C SER A 196 -65.24 -60.09 -23.80
N ALA A 197 -65.39 -58.77 -23.65
CA ALA A 197 -66.70 -58.15 -23.41
C ALA A 197 -67.64 -58.34 -24.60
N THR A 198 -67.18 -58.10 -25.83
CA THR A 198 -67.94 -58.35 -27.06
C THR A 198 -68.37 -59.82 -27.19
N ALA A 199 -67.48 -60.77 -26.84
CA ALA A 199 -67.80 -62.19 -26.83
C ALA A 199 -68.87 -62.56 -25.78
N ALA A 200 -68.86 -61.89 -24.61
CA ALA A 200 -69.89 -62.07 -23.58
C ALA A 200 -71.26 -61.54 -24.03
N ASP A 201 -71.32 -60.36 -24.68
CA ASP A 201 -72.57 -59.82 -25.24
C ASP A 201 -73.11 -60.69 -26.40
N GLY A 202 -72.23 -61.24 -27.24
CA GLY A 202 -72.59 -62.24 -28.23
C GLY A 202 -73.20 -63.51 -27.60
N SER A 203 -72.59 -63.99 -26.52
CA SER A 203 -73.08 -65.17 -25.77
C SER A 203 -74.44 -64.91 -25.11
N LYS A 204 -74.63 -63.72 -24.51
CA LYS A 204 -75.92 -63.25 -23.98
C LYS A 204 -77.01 -63.20 -25.06
N THR A 205 -76.65 -62.71 -26.24
CA THR A 205 -77.56 -62.64 -27.40
C THR A 205 -77.95 -64.04 -27.88
N ALA A 206 -76.98 -64.97 -27.99
CA ALA A 206 -77.23 -66.36 -28.34
C ALA A 206 -78.13 -67.08 -27.31
N ALA A 207 -77.95 -66.82 -26.02
CA ALA A 207 -78.81 -67.33 -24.96
C ALA A 207 -80.25 -66.79 -25.07
N ALA A 208 -80.42 -65.50 -25.35
CA ALA A 208 -81.75 -64.89 -25.57
C ALA A 208 -82.46 -65.48 -26.80
N SER A 209 -81.74 -65.66 -27.93
CA SER A 209 -82.28 -66.33 -29.12
C SER A 209 -82.67 -67.78 -28.85
N SER A 210 -81.90 -68.49 -28.02
CA SER A 210 -82.19 -69.87 -27.61
C SER A 210 -83.45 -69.94 -26.73
N ALA A 211 -83.62 -69.00 -25.80
CA ALA A 211 -84.83 -68.87 -24.98
C ALA A 211 -86.07 -68.58 -25.84
N THR A 212 -85.98 -67.64 -26.80
CA THR A 212 -87.05 -67.36 -27.77
C THR A 212 -87.41 -68.59 -28.60
N THR A 213 -86.40 -69.36 -29.03
CA THR A 213 -86.60 -70.62 -29.77
C THR A 213 -87.36 -71.65 -28.91
N ALA A 214 -87.02 -71.79 -27.63
CA ALA A 214 -87.73 -72.67 -26.71
C ALA A 214 -89.19 -72.23 -26.47
N THR A 215 -89.44 -70.92 -26.31
CA THR A 215 -90.80 -70.38 -26.20
C THR A 215 -91.61 -70.66 -27.47
N ASN A 216 -91.05 -70.42 -28.66
CA ASN A 216 -91.71 -70.70 -29.92
C ASN A 216 -92.03 -72.20 -30.09
N ALA A 217 -91.12 -73.09 -29.69
CA ALA A 217 -91.35 -74.53 -29.70
C ALA A 217 -92.48 -74.95 -28.73
N ALA A 218 -92.54 -74.36 -27.54
CA ALA A 218 -93.62 -74.59 -26.58
C ALA A 218 -94.98 -74.09 -27.12
N THR A 219 -95.01 -72.90 -27.75
CA THR A 219 -96.21 -72.36 -28.41
C THR A 219 -96.66 -73.24 -29.58
N ALA A 220 -95.73 -73.75 -30.39
CA ALA A 220 -96.04 -74.67 -31.49
C ALA A 220 -96.60 -76.02 -30.98
N ALA A 221 -96.08 -76.55 -29.87
CA ALA A 221 -96.60 -77.74 -29.22
C ALA A 221 -98.03 -77.52 -28.67
N GLN A 222 -98.28 -76.37 -28.03
CA GLN A 222 -99.63 -75.99 -27.58
C GLN A 222 -100.60 -75.84 -28.76
N GLY A 223 -100.21 -75.14 -29.83
CA GLY A 223 -101.01 -75.00 -31.04
C GLY A 223 -101.32 -76.34 -31.71
N SER A 224 -100.38 -77.28 -31.71
CA SER A 224 -100.58 -78.65 -32.21
C SER A 224 -101.60 -79.42 -31.36
N ALA A 225 -101.57 -79.27 -30.03
CA ALA A 225 -102.56 -79.86 -29.14
C ALA A 225 -103.96 -79.26 -29.35
N THR A 226 -104.07 -77.93 -29.52
CA THR A 226 -105.33 -77.26 -29.86
C THR A 226 -105.85 -77.69 -31.23
N ALA A 227 -104.99 -77.82 -32.24
CA ALA A 227 -105.38 -78.29 -33.58
C ALA A 227 -105.87 -79.75 -33.57
N ALA A 228 -105.28 -80.62 -32.74
CA ALA A 228 -105.76 -81.99 -32.55
C ALA A 228 -107.14 -82.01 -31.88
N ALA A 229 -107.37 -81.17 -30.85
CA ALA A 229 -108.66 -81.03 -30.20
C ALA A 229 -109.74 -80.46 -31.14
N GLN A 230 -109.39 -79.45 -31.94
CA GLN A 230 -110.30 -78.85 -32.92
C GLN A 230 -110.62 -79.82 -34.05
N SER A 231 -109.63 -80.59 -34.56
CA SER A 231 -109.88 -81.64 -35.55
C SER A 231 -110.88 -82.70 -35.07
N ALA A 232 -110.84 -83.03 -33.77
CA ALA A 232 -111.82 -83.94 -33.17
C ALA A 232 -113.23 -83.31 -33.06
N ALA A 233 -113.33 -82.00 -32.80
CA ALA A 233 -114.60 -81.27 -32.78
C ALA A 233 -115.17 -81.03 -34.19
N ASP A 234 -114.32 -80.70 -35.17
CA ASP A 234 -114.71 -80.49 -36.56
C ASP A 234 -115.14 -81.79 -37.23
N ALA A 235 -114.53 -82.94 -36.87
CA ALA A 235 -115.00 -84.26 -37.29
C ALA A 235 -116.41 -84.57 -36.74
N ALA A 236 -116.78 -84.04 -35.58
CA ALA A 236 -118.15 -84.13 -35.05
C ALA A 236 -119.12 -83.13 -35.71
N ALA A 237 -118.64 -81.93 -36.08
CA ALA A 237 -119.46 -80.89 -36.72
C ALA A 237 -119.70 -81.14 -38.23
N ALA A 238 -118.75 -81.75 -38.94
CA ALA A 238 -118.85 -82.06 -40.36
C ALA A 238 -119.97 -83.08 -40.68
N ALA A 239 -120.53 -83.75 -39.67
CA ALA A 239 -121.73 -84.59 -39.79
C ALA A 239 -123.03 -83.82 -40.09
N ALA A 240 -123.03 -82.47 -40.08
CA ALA A 240 -124.24 -81.63 -40.11
C ALA A 240 -124.22 -80.48 -41.16
N GLY A 241 -123.56 -80.67 -42.31
CA GLY A 241 -123.20 -79.57 -43.24
C GLY A 241 -124.34 -78.76 -43.90
N GLU A 242 -124.04 -77.49 -44.21
CA GLU A 242 -124.91 -76.52 -44.93
C GLU A 242 -124.13 -75.61 -45.95
N PRO A 243 -124.81 -74.87 -46.87
CA PRO A 243 -124.23 -74.39 -48.13
C PRO A 243 -123.83 -72.88 -48.25
N LYS A 244 -123.44 -72.52 -49.48
CA LYS A 244 -122.62 -71.37 -49.97
C LYS A 244 -123.29 -69.97 -50.02
N ILE A 245 -122.47 -68.91 -49.95
CA ILE A 245 -122.85 -67.47 -49.97
C ILE A 245 -122.25 -66.71 -51.19
N THR A 246 -122.80 -65.53 -51.54
CA THR A 246 -122.52 -64.73 -52.77
C THR A 246 -121.72 -63.42 -52.51
N PRO A 247 -120.87 -62.92 -53.44
CA PRO A 247 -119.98 -61.75 -53.22
C PRO A 247 -120.62 -60.34 -53.23
N GLY A 248 -119.85 -59.32 -52.82
CA GLY A 248 -120.22 -57.89 -52.76
C GLY A 248 -119.16 -56.92 -53.35
N ALA A 249 -119.14 -55.66 -52.93
CA ALA A 249 -118.47 -54.55 -53.63
C ALA A 249 -116.99 -54.32 -53.27
N ALA A 250 -116.22 -53.74 -54.20
CA ALA A 250 -114.75 -53.59 -54.10
C ALA A 250 -114.25 -52.61 -53.01
N SER A 251 -115.10 -51.70 -52.53
CA SER A 251 -114.78 -50.81 -51.39
C SER A 251 -115.00 -51.47 -50.02
N GLN A 252 -115.46 -52.74 -50.02
CA GLN A 252 -115.96 -53.43 -48.85
C GLN A 252 -115.20 -54.73 -48.58
N TYR A 253 -115.18 -55.14 -47.32
CA TYR A 253 -114.73 -56.47 -46.91
C TYR A 253 -115.86 -57.24 -46.24
N TRP A 254 -115.84 -58.57 -46.41
CA TRP A 254 -116.84 -59.47 -45.83
C TRP A 254 -116.48 -59.80 -44.39
N ARG A 255 -117.43 -59.59 -43.47
CA ARG A 255 -117.28 -59.86 -42.04
C ARG A 255 -117.89 -61.23 -41.69
N GLY A 256 -117.40 -61.83 -40.60
CA GLY A 256 -117.82 -63.17 -40.16
C GLY A 256 -119.31 -63.30 -39.79
N ASP A 257 -119.99 -62.18 -39.54
CA ASP A 257 -121.44 -62.11 -39.34
C ASP A 257 -122.26 -62.12 -40.64
N LYS A 258 -121.60 -62.34 -41.78
CA LYS A 258 -122.19 -62.40 -43.13
C LYS A 258 -122.72 -61.03 -43.61
N THR A 259 -121.97 -59.97 -43.32
CA THR A 259 -122.25 -58.60 -43.81
C THR A 259 -121.02 -57.97 -44.49
N TRP A 260 -121.24 -57.05 -45.44
CA TRP A 260 -120.18 -56.25 -46.07
C TRP A 260 -119.98 -54.92 -45.33
N GLN A 261 -118.73 -54.45 -45.17
CA GLN A 261 -118.40 -53.18 -44.53
C GLN A 261 -117.31 -52.40 -45.28
N ASP A 262 -117.43 -51.07 -45.34
CA ASP A 262 -116.51 -50.17 -46.06
C ASP A 262 -115.12 -50.01 -45.40
N LEU A 263 -114.07 -49.94 -46.23
CA LEU A 263 -112.68 -49.80 -45.78
C LEU A 263 -112.27 -48.33 -45.53
N ASN A 264 -111.89 -47.98 -44.29
CA ASN A 264 -111.46 -46.63 -43.91
C ASN A 264 -110.29 -46.65 -42.89
N LYS A 265 -109.72 -45.48 -42.54
CA LYS A 265 -108.57 -45.37 -41.61
C LYS A 265 -108.81 -46.00 -40.22
N SER A 266 -110.04 -45.95 -39.72
CA SER A 266 -110.42 -46.57 -38.44
C SER A 266 -110.50 -48.09 -38.57
N ALA A 267 -111.05 -48.59 -39.68
CA ALA A 267 -111.12 -50.03 -39.98
C ALA A 267 -109.74 -50.72 -40.09
N VAL A 268 -108.67 -49.96 -40.34
CA VAL A 268 -107.27 -50.46 -40.37
C VAL A 268 -106.43 -50.03 -39.15
N GLY A 269 -107.04 -49.46 -38.10
CA GLY A 269 -106.35 -49.14 -36.84
C GLY A 269 -105.35 -47.96 -36.90
N LEU A 270 -105.35 -47.15 -37.96
CA LEU A 270 -104.39 -46.06 -38.17
C LEU A 270 -104.92 -44.68 -37.71
N GLY A 271 -105.77 -44.67 -36.68
CA GLY A 271 -106.45 -43.45 -36.19
C GLY A 271 -105.53 -42.40 -35.53
N ASN A 272 -104.35 -42.81 -35.06
CA ASN A 272 -103.42 -41.97 -34.28
C ASN A 272 -102.18 -41.52 -35.08
N VAL A 273 -102.21 -41.60 -36.41
CA VAL A 273 -101.05 -41.30 -37.27
C VAL A 273 -101.20 -39.94 -37.95
N ASP A 274 -100.55 -38.92 -37.40
CA ASP A 274 -100.40 -37.60 -38.02
C ASP A 274 -99.17 -37.53 -38.94
N ASN A 275 -99.32 -36.92 -40.11
CA ASN A 275 -98.25 -36.78 -41.10
C ASN A 275 -97.44 -35.49 -40.88
N THR A 276 -96.69 -35.43 -39.78
CA THR A 276 -95.95 -34.24 -39.34
C THR A 276 -94.46 -34.30 -39.73
N SER A 277 -93.88 -33.17 -40.16
CA SER A 277 -92.51 -33.11 -40.69
C SER A 277 -91.42 -33.32 -39.61
N ASP A 278 -90.28 -33.89 -40.03
CA ASP A 278 -89.18 -34.26 -39.12
C ASP A 278 -88.65 -33.09 -38.28
N ALA A 279 -88.64 -31.87 -38.81
CA ALA A 279 -88.15 -30.67 -38.10
C ALA A 279 -88.98 -30.31 -36.84
N THR A 280 -90.19 -30.86 -36.70
CA THR A 280 -91.08 -30.63 -35.56
C THR A 280 -91.26 -31.87 -34.68
N LYS A 281 -90.57 -32.98 -34.98
CA LYS A 281 -90.60 -34.16 -34.12
C LYS A 281 -89.79 -33.88 -32.85
N PRO A 282 -90.36 -34.12 -31.65
CA PRO A 282 -89.62 -33.95 -30.41
C PRO A 282 -88.42 -34.89 -30.38
N VAL A 283 -87.28 -34.38 -29.92
CA VAL A 283 -86.08 -35.20 -29.65
C VAL A 283 -86.46 -36.22 -28.58
N SER A 284 -86.15 -37.51 -28.79
CA SER A 284 -86.57 -38.53 -27.82
C SER A 284 -85.86 -38.34 -26.47
N THR A 285 -86.52 -38.70 -25.38
CA THR A 285 -85.96 -38.62 -24.02
C THR A 285 -84.60 -39.32 -23.92
N ALA A 286 -84.42 -40.44 -24.64
CA ALA A 286 -83.16 -41.18 -24.72
C ALA A 286 -82.03 -40.38 -25.42
N GLN A 287 -82.34 -39.66 -26.50
CA GLN A 287 -81.38 -38.78 -27.17
C GLN A 287 -80.99 -37.59 -26.28
N GLN A 288 -81.95 -36.97 -25.59
CA GLN A 288 -81.66 -35.88 -24.65
C GLN A 288 -80.73 -36.37 -23.51
N THR A 289 -81.06 -37.49 -22.88
CA THR A 289 -80.23 -38.11 -21.82
C THR A 289 -78.80 -38.42 -22.31
N ALA A 290 -78.64 -38.83 -23.57
CA ALA A 290 -77.33 -39.12 -24.15
C ALA A 290 -76.51 -37.84 -24.49
N LEU A 291 -77.17 -36.70 -24.71
CA LEU A 291 -76.52 -35.40 -24.92
C LEU A 291 -76.08 -34.78 -23.59
N ASP A 292 -76.94 -34.81 -22.57
CA ASP A 292 -76.66 -34.27 -21.24
C ASP A 292 -75.44 -34.95 -20.57
N GLY A 293 -75.18 -36.21 -20.91
CA GLY A 293 -74.02 -36.99 -20.45
C GLY A 293 -72.68 -36.72 -21.15
N LYS A 294 -72.60 -35.78 -22.11
CA LYS A 294 -71.38 -35.56 -22.93
C LYS A 294 -70.22 -34.89 -22.17
N VAL A 295 -70.49 -34.15 -21.09
CA VAL A 295 -69.44 -33.58 -20.22
C VAL A 295 -69.25 -34.51 -19.01
N PRO A 296 -68.09 -35.18 -18.86
CA PRO A 296 -67.89 -36.17 -17.78
C PRO A 296 -67.67 -35.48 -16.42
N THR A 297 -68.76 -35.21 -15.71
CA THR A 297 -68.75 -34.59 -14.35
C THR A 297 -68.05 -35.44 -13.28
N SER A 298 -67.78 -36.71 -13.57
CA SER A 298 -66.94 -37.61 -12.75
C SER A 298 -65.45 -37.30 -12.82
N ARG A 299 -64.99 -36.51 -13.80
CA ARG A 299 -63.59 -36.04 -13.90
C ARG A 299 -63.42 -34.70 -13.21
N LYS A 300 -62.22 -34.50 -12.65
CA LYS A 300 -61.85 -33.31 -11.88
C LYS A 300 -60.53 -32.73 -12.38
N VAL A 301 -60.41 -31.40 -12.34
CA VAL A 301 -59.15 -30.68 -12.53
C VAL A 301 -58.79 -30.06 -11.17
N ALA A 302 -57.63 -30.43 -10.63
CA ALA A 302 -57.19 -30.01 -9.29
C ALA A 302 -58.27 -30.16 -8.19
N GLY A 303 -59.01 -31.28 -8.21
CA GLY A 303 -60.09 -31.57 -7.26
C GLY A 303 -61.45 -30.89 -7.54
N LYS A 304 -61.50 -29.91 -8.46
CA LYS A 304 -62.73 -29.19 -8.86
C LYS A 304 -63.47 -29.96 -9.96
N ALA A 305 -64.80 -30.00 -9.91
CA ALA A 305 -65.64 -30.73 -10.87
C ALA A 305 -65.88 -29.92 -12.17
N LEU A 306 -66.04 -30.62 -13.29
CA LEU A 306 -66.28 -30.02 -14.62
C LEU A 306 -67.76 -29.66 -14.84
N THR A 307 -68.28 -28.72 -14.05
CA THR A 307 -69.67 -28.21 -14.16
C THR A 307 -69.76 -26.76 -14.64
N ALA A 308 -68.63 -26.06 -14.72
CA ALA A 308 -68.46 -24.69 -15.20
C ALA A 308 -66.97 -24.43 -15.53
N ASP A 309 -66.61 -23.21 -15.92
CA ASP A 309 -65.22 -22.80 -16.10
C ASP A 309 -64.38 -22.98 -14.82
N VAL A 310 -63.15 -23.49 -14.97
CA VAL A 310 -62.27 -23.85 -13.86
C VAL A 310 -61.18 -22.80 -13.67
N THR A 311 -61.31 -21.97 -12.64
CA THR A 311 -60.24 -21.06 -12.18
C THR A 311 -59.30 -21.78 -11.20
N LEU A 312 -57.99 -21.61 -11.35
CA LEU A 312 -56.96 -22.22 -10.49
C LEU A 312 -56.15 -21.16 -9.72
N VAL A 313 -55.76 -21.49 -8.49
CA VAL A 313 -54.83 -20.72 -7.63
C VAL A 313 -53.60 -21.55 -7.23
N LYS A 314 -52.54 -20.93 -6.70
CA LYS A 314 -51.27 -21.62 -6.38
C LYS A 314 -51.42 -22.89 -5.51
N GLY A 315 -52.42 -22.92 -4.62
CA GLY A 315 -52.72 -24.08 -3.78
C GLY A 315 -53.26 -25.29 -4.55
N ASP A 316 -53.97 -25.07 -5.65
CA ASP A 316 -54.63 -26.14 -6.44
C ASP A 316 -53.62 -27.08 -7.12
N VAL A 317 -52.38 -26.61 -7.33
CA VAL A 317 -51.28 -27.35 -7.97
C VAL A 317 -50.14 -27.67 -6.99
N GLY A 318 -50.38 -27.57 -5.68
CA GLY A 318 -49.38 -27.89 -4.64
C GLY A 318 -48.28 -26.84 -4.44
N LEU A 319 -48.37 -25.68 -5.09
CA LEU A 319 -47.40 -24.58 -5.01
C LEU A 319 -47.74 -23.59 -3.89
N GLY A 320 -48.33 -24.08 -2.79
CA GLY A 320 -48.81 -23.26 -1.68
C GLY A 320 -47.72 -22.40 -1.01
N ASN A 321 -46.48 -22.89 -0.98
CA ASN A 321 -45.33 -22.25 -0.34
C ASN A 321 -44.37 -21.59 -1.35
N VAL A 322 -44.77 -21.48 -2.61
CA VAL A 322 -43.93 -20.86 -3.66
C VAL A 322 -44.43 -19.44 -3.91
N ASP A 323 -43.59 -18.47 -3.58
CA ASP A 323 -43.82 -17.06 -3.91
C ASP A 323 -43.18 -16.74 -5.27
N ASN A 324 -43.93 -16.05 -6.14
CA ASN A 324 -43.45 -15.62 -7.46
C ASN A 324 -42.66 -14.30 -7.34
N THR A 325 -41.56 -14.34 -6.60
CA THR A 325 -40.68 -13.21 -6.31
C THR A 325 -39.65 -13.05 -7.42
N SER A 326 -39.48 -11.85 -7.96
CA SER A 326 -38.51 -11.58 -9.01
C SER A 326 -37.07 -11.83 -8.53
N ASP A 327 -36.13 -12.11 -9.43
CA ASP A 327 -34.72 -12.33 -9.06
C ASP A 327 -34.08 -11.14 -8.32
N ALA A 328 -34.59 -9.91 -8.55
CA ALA A 328 -34.14 -8.70 -7.85
C ALA A 328 -34.68 -8.59 -6.42
N ASP A 329 -35.87 -9.16 -6.16
CA ASP A 329 -36.56 -9.11 -4.87
C ASP A 329 -36.24 -10.33 -3.97
N LYS A 330 -35.45 -11.29 -4.47
CA LYS A 330 -35.07 -12.49 -3.70
C LYS A 330 -34.16 -12.11 -2.52
N PRO A 331 -34.54 -12.44 -1.27
CA PRO A 331 -33.72 -12.13 -0.11
C PRO A 331 -32.40 -12.92 -0.15
N VAL A 332 -31.29 -12.24 0.12
CA VAL A 332 -30.00 -12.88 0.33
C VAL A 332 -30.06 -13.72 1.61
N SER A 333 -29.74 -15.00 1.53
CA SER A 333 -29.82 -15.90 2.69
C SER A 333 -28.88 -15.45 3.83
N THR A 334 -29.24 -15.69 5.08
CA THR A 334 -28.41 -15.37 6.25
C THR A 334 -27.00 -15.98 6.15
N ALA A 335 -26.88 -17.18 5.59
CA ALA A 335 -25.59 -17.83 5.34
C ALA A 335 -24.77 -17.08 4.28
N THR A 336 -25.40 -16.67 3.17
CA THR A 336 -24.76 -15.86 2.12
C THR A 336 -24.32 -14.50 2.65
N GLN A 337 -25.18 -13.82 3.42
CA GLN A 337 -24.86 -12.53 4.05
C GLN A 337 -23.70 -12.66 5.05
N THR A 338 -23.68 -13.72 5.85
CA THR A 338 -22.56 -14.01 6.78
C THR A 338 -21.25 -14.22 6.02
N ALA A 339 -21.27 -14.97 4.92
CA ALA A 339 -20.10 -15.18 4.07
C ALA A 339 -19.63 -13.89 3.36
N LEU A 340 -20.55 -13.02 2.93
CA LEU A 340 -20.22 -11.72 2.35
C LEU A 340 -19.60 -10.77 3.39
N ASN A 341 -20.16 -10.70 4.60
CA ASN A 341 -19.59 -9.91 5.70
C ASN A 341 -18.17 -10.39 6.04
N GLY A 342 -17.93 -11.70 6.07
CA GLY A 342 -16.59 -12.27 6.27
C GLY A 342 -15.57 -11.88 5.18
N LYS A 343 -16.01 -11.70 3.93
CA LYS A 343 -15.12 -11.24 2.83
C LYS A 343 -14.65 -9.80 3.01
N GLN A 344 -15.41 -8.95 3.70
CA GLN A 344 -14.97 -7.56 3.97
C GLN A 344 -13.77 -7.53 4.94
N ALA A 345 -13.75 -8.39 5.94
CA ALA A 345 -12.63 -8.54 6.88
C ALA A 345 -11.42 -9.27 6.26
N ALA A 346 -11.65 -10.15 5.28
CA ALA A 346 -10.60 -10.94 4.63
C ALA A 346 -9.80 -10.18 3.53
N SER A 347 -10.18 -8.94 3.21
CA SER A 347 -9.41 -8.11 2.27
C SER A 347 -8.17 -7.53 2.95
N THR A 348 -7.07 -8.28 2.93
CA THR A 348 -5.72 -7.79 3.28
C THR A 348 -5.22 -6.70 2.32
N ASN A 349 -5.98 -6.37 1.27
CA ASN A 349 -5.67 -5.32 0.30
C ASN A 349 -6.21 -3.93 0.74
N LEU A 350 -5.96 -3.54 2.00
CA LEU A 350 -6.01 -2.12 2.39
C LEU A 350 -4.89 -1.32 1.68
N ASN A 351 -3.85 -2.01 1.23
CA ASN A 351 -2.71 -1.49 0.47
C ASN A 351 -3.16 -0.82 -0.85
N GLY A 352 -4.24 -1.31 -1.47
CA GLY A 352 -4.88 -0.73 -2.65
C GLY A 352 -5.76 0.50 -2.36
N TRP A 353 -6.04 0.82 -1.09
CA TRP A 353 -6.84 1.98 -0.68
C TRP A 353 -6.03 3.30 -0.67
N SER A 354 -4.82 3.32 -1.24
CA SER A 354 -3.93 4.49 -1.27
C SER A 354 -4.52 5.77 -1.92
N GLY A 355 -5.66 5.66 -2.61
CA GLY A 355 -6.34 6.76 -3.31
C GLY A 355 -7.74 7.17 -2.82
N LYS A 356 -8.35 6.50 -1.82
CA LYS A 356 -9.68 6.89 -1.30
C LYS A 356 -9.56 7.48 0.10
N THR A 357 -9.99 8.73 0.25
CA THR A 357 -10.21 9.34 1.57
C THR A 357 -11.17 8.49 2.39
N VAL A 358 -10.77 8.17 3.62
CA VAL A 358 -11.67 7.60 4.62
C VAL A 358 -12.77 8.64 4.90
N PRO A 359 -14.06 8.30 4.89
CA PRO A 359 -15.11 9.24 5.27
C PRO A 359 -14.89 9.71 6.71
N SER A 360 -14.62 11.02 6.87
CA SER A 360 -14.61 11.78 8.12
C SER A 360 -14.14 11.07 9.40
N GLY A 361 -12.86 11.26 9.73
CA GLY A 361 -12.52 11.72 11.09
C GLY A 361 -11.99 10.72 12.12
N ALA A 362 -11.93 9.42 11.84
CA ALA A 362 -11.28 8.47 12.74
C ALA A 362 -10.32 7.54 12.00
N ILE A 363 -9.01 7.72 12.24
CA ILE A 363 -8.06 6.61 12.12
C ILE A 363 -8.30 5.76 13.37
N ALA A 364 -9.04 4.66 13.22
CA ALA A 364 -9.49 3.85 14.34
C ALA A 364 -8.31 3.14 15.02
N ASP A 365 -8.13 3.43 16.30
CA ASP A 365 -7.42 2.63 17.31
C ASP A 365 -6.09 1.98 16.83
N LEU A 366 -5.03 2.78 16.73
CA LEU A 366 -3.67 2.26 16.61
C LEU A 366 -2.90 2.46 17.91
N THR A 367 -2.87 1.38 18.68
CA THR A 367 -1.99 1.14 19.83
C THR A 367 -0.50 1.00 19.46
N THR A 368 -0.15 1.19 18.18
CA THR A 368 1.21 1.09 17.62
C THR A 368 1.62 2.42 16.99
N ALA A 369 2.91 2.78 17.07
CA ALA A 369 3.45 4.01 16.48
C ALA A 369 3.27 4.07 14.94
N GLN A 370 2.82 5.22 14.43
CA GLN A 370 2.51 5.43 13.01
C GLN A 370 3.43 6.44 12.34
N THR A 371 3.96 6.07 11.16
CA THR A 371 4.79 6.95 10.31
C THR A 371 3.93 7.63 9.26
N LEU A 372 3.75 8.95 9.35
CA LEU A 372 3.03 9.75 8.35
C LEU A 372 4.00 10.27 7.28
N ALA A 373 4.17 9.52 6.19
CA ALA A 373 4.90 9.98 5.01
C ALA A 373 4.01 10.88 4.11
N SER A 374 4.53 12.04 3.70
CA SER A 374 3.91 12.95 2.73
C SER A 374 2.47 13.39 3.06
N LYS A 375 2.20 13.73 4.33
CA LYS A 375 0.92 14.28 4.81
C LYS A 375 1.12 15.62 5.54
N THR A 376 0.16 16.52 5.38
CA THR A 376 0.10 17.80 6.13
C THR A 376 -0.77 17.61 7.37
N LEU A 377 -0.22 17.85 8.57
CA LEU A 377 -1.01 17.92 9.79
C LEU A 377 -1.61 19.34 9.90
N THR A 378 -2.90 19.48 9.62
CA THR A 378 -3.61 20.77 9.71
C THR A 378 -4.25 20.90 11.09
N VAL A 379 -3.73 21.81 11.92
CA VAL A 379 -4.17 22.07 13.31
C VAL A 379 -4.25 20.79 14.17
N PRO A 380 -3.13 20.07 14.38
CA PRO A 380 -3.12 18.89 15.24
C PRO A 380 -3.34 19.28 16.71
N THR A 381 -4.39 18.74 17.33
CA THR A 381 -4.59 18.84 18.78
C THR A 381 -3.72 17.78 19.47
N LEU A 382 -2.54 18.19 19.96
CA LEU A 382 -1.62 17.32 20.69
C LEU A 382 -2.06 17.24 22.17
N THR A 383 -2.64 16.10 22.56
CA THR A 383 -3.04 15.82 23.95
C THR A 383 -2.14 14.78 24.60
N GLY A 384 -1.79 14.96 25.88
CA GLY A 384 -1.11 13.92 26.67
C GLY A 384 0.40 13.82 26.44
N PHE A 385 1.07 14.89 26.02
CA PHE A 385 2.53 14.95 26.12
C PHE A 385 2.92 15.15 27.59
N THR A 386 3.66 14.19 28.14
CA THR A 386 4.27 14.29 29.47
C THR A 386 5.75 14.59 29.27
N GLU A 387 6.22 15.73 29.77
CA GLU A 387 7.66 16.04 29.74
C GLU A 387 8.42 15.21 30.77
N THR A 388 9.55 14.62 30.36
CA THR A 388 10.43 13.88 31.26
C THR A 388 11.12 14.86 32.20
N VAL A 389 10.90 14.70 33.51
CA VAL A 389 11.53 15.48 34.57
C VAL A 389 12.74 14.72 35.13
N PHE A 390 13.91 15.36 35.17
CA PHE A 390 15.15 14.75 35.67
C PHE A 390 15.76 15.50 36.85
N ALA A 391 16.08 14.80 37.94
CA ALA A 391 16.79 15.37 39.08
C ALA A 391 18.31 15.32 38.85
N VAL A 392 18.94 16.49 38.79
CA VAL A 392 20.39 16.66 38.60
C VAL A 392 21.12 16.34 39.90
N THR A 393 22.03 15.36 39.84
CA THR A 393 22.94 15.04 40.95
C THR A 393 23.90 16.19 41.22
N ASP A 394 23.97 16.67 42.46
CA ASP A 394 24.82 17.80 42.82
C ASP A 394 26.31 17.45 42.87
N VAL A 395 27.03 17.82 41.82
CA VAL A 395 28.48 17.64 41.68
C VAL A 395 29.12 18.90 41.10
N ALA A 396 30.44 19.06 41.29
CA ALA A 396 31.16 20.30 40.94
C ALA A 396 31.03 20.74 39.47
N ASN A 397 30.81 19.79 38.55
CA ASN A 397 30.68 20.01 37.12
C ASN A 397 29.43 19.27 36.59
N ALA A 398 28.28 19.44 37.24
CA ALA A 398 27.04 18.75 36.89
C ALA A 398 26.63 19.06 35.44
N VAL A 399 26.31 18.00 34.68
CA VAL A 399 25.98 18.12 33.25
C VAL A 399 24.49 18.34 33.07
N ILE A 400 24.14 19.46 32.44
CA ILE A 400 22.76 19.74 32.03
C ILE A 400 22.59 19.24 30.59
N ASN A 401 21.92 18.11 30.43
CA ASN A 401 21.75 17.45 29.14
C ASN A 401 20.25 17.28 28.82
N PRO A 402 19.70 17.97 27.79
CA PRO A 402 18.29 17.85 27.41
C PRO A 402 17.83 16.42 27.11
N ALA A 403 18.74 15.50 26.76
CA ALA A 403 18.42 14.09 26.53
C ALA A 403 17.95 13.34 27.80
N ASN A 404 18.27 13.85 29.00
CA ASN A 404 17.78 13.26 30.25
C ASN A 404 16.34 13.71 30.58
N GLY A 405 15.90 14.83 30.00
CA GLY A 405 14.62 15.48 30.28
C GLY A 405 14.64 16.95 29.88
N SER A 406 13.54 17.45 29.32
CA SER A 406 13.35 18.86 28.97
C SER A 406 13.15 19.74 30.21
N ILE A 407 12.65 19.16 31.30
CA ILE A 407 12.58 19.78 32.63
C ILE A 407 13.61 19.10 33.53
N GLN A 408 14.43 19.88 34.22
CA GLN A 408 15.43 19.39 35.16
C GLN A 408 15.34 20.16 36.47
N THR A 409 15.60 19.49 37.59
CA THR A 409 15.62 20.11 38.92
C THR A 409 16.97 19.86 39.59
N TRP A 410 17.53 20.87 40.26
CA TRP A 410 18.84 20.79 40.90
C TRP A 410 18.83 21.50 42.25
N THR A 411 19.08 20.77 43.32
CA THR A 411 19.36 21.34 44.64
C THR A 411 20.86 21.50 44.81
N LEU A 412 21.31 22.73 45.07
CA LEU A 412 22.74 23.03 45.24
C LEU A 412 23.21 22.70 46.66
N GLY A 413 24.30 21.96 46.80
CA GLY A 413 25.01 21.73 48.07
C GLY A 413 26.31 22.53 48.22
N ALA A 414 26.68 23.31 47.20
CA ALA A 414 27.83 24.22 47.18
C ALA A 414 27.62 25.27 46.08
N ASN A 415 28.55 26.23 45.95
CA ASN A 415 28.62 27.07 44.75
C ASN A 415 28.99 26.18 43.54
N ARG A 416 28.25 26.30 42.42
CA ARG A 416 28.39 25.41 41.25
C ARG A 416 28.58 26.16 39.93
N THR A 417 29.19 25.47 38.96
CA THR A 417 29.27 25.88 37.56
C THR A 417 28.73 24.73 36.71
N PRO A 418 27.53 24.83 36.11
CA PRO A 418 26.98 23.76 35.27
C PRO A 418 27.84 23.54 34.01
N ASN A 419 27.98 22.29 33.62
CA ASN A 419 28.43 21.93 32.28
C ASN A 419 27.24 21.99 31.32
N LEU A 420 27.23 23.02 30.47
CA LEU A 420 26.19 23.28 29.48
C LEU A 420 26.60 22.83 28.06
N GLY A 421 27.73 22.13 27.93
CA GLY A 421 28.27 21.68 26.64
C GLY A 421 27.38 20.67 25.92
N SER A 422 26.58 19.90 26.66
CA SER A 422 25.65 18.88 26.14
C SER A 422 24.38 19.46 25.51
N ILE A 423 24.09 20.75 25.67
CA ILE A 423 22.99 21.40 24.96
C ILE A 423 23.44 21.62 23.50
N ALA A 424 22.78 20.96 22.55
CA ALA A 424 23.04 21.11 21.11
C ALA A 424 22.25 22.29 20.50
N ALA A 425 22.65 22.74 19.32
CA ALA A 425 21.93 23.79 18.59
C ALA A 425 20.48 23.35 18.30
N GLY A 426 19.52 24.23 18.59
CA GLY A 426 18.09 23.93 18.48
C GLY A 426 17.47 23.23 19.69
N GLN A 427 18.25 22.92 20.74
CA GLN A 427 17.74 22.36 22.00
C GLN A 427 17.54 23.43 23.06
N SER A 428 16.62 23.13 23.99
CA SER A 428 16.37 23.89 25.22
C SER A 428 16.19 22.95 26.42
N VAL A 429 16.32 23.52 27.61
CA VAL A 429 16.05 22.87 28.90
C VAL A 429 15.51 23.91 29.89
N VAL A 430 14.48 23.54 30.64
CA VAL A 430 13.96 24.30 31.78
C VAL A 430 14.58 23.72 33.04
N LEU A 431 15.39 24.51 33.73
CA LEU A 431 16.13 24.11 34.93
C LEU A 431 15.58 24.85 36.16
N GLY A 432 15.04 24.11 37.12
CA GLY A 432 14.63 24.61 38.43
C GLY A 432 15.75 24.43 39.46
N VAL A 433 16.29 25.52 39.99
CA VAL A 433 17.44 25.52 40.90
C VAL A 433 17.03 25.90 42.33
N THR A 434 17.13 24.95 43.25
CA THR A 434 17.02 25.20 44.70
C THR A 434 18.40 25.59 45.22
N SER A 435 18.69 26.88 45.27
CA SER A 435 20.01 27.45 45.58
C SER A 435 20.33 27.51 47.07
N GLY A 436 19.34 27.79 47.93
CA GLY A 436 19.60 28.08 49.34
C GLY A 436 20.55 29.26 49.49
N SER A 437 21.69 29.05 50.17
CA SER A 437 22.74 30.06 50.33
C SER A 437 23.78 30.09 49.18
N TYR A 438 23.66 29.21 48.19
CA TYR A 438 24.70 28.96 47.19
C TYR A 438 24.46 29.68 45.86
N ALA A 439 25.56 30.08 45.22
CA ALA A 439 25.56 30.75 43.91
C ALA A 439 25.83 29.76 42.76
N ILE A 440 25.28 30.07 41.59
CA ILE A 440 25.58 29.38 40.34
C ILE A 440 26.34 30.32 39.38
N THR A 441 27.41 29.83 38.75
CA THR A 441 28.21 30.58 37.78
C THR A 441 27.87 30.14 36.37
N TRP A 442 27.30 31.04 35.57
CA TRP A 442 26.85 30.73 34.21
C TRP A 442 27.95 30.98 33.17
N SER A 443 28.70 29.92 32.81
CA SER A 443 29.75 30.02 31.79
C SER A 443 29.17 30.10 30.37
N SER A 444 29.57 31.14 29.62
CA SER A 444 29.24 31.32 28.19
C SER A 444 27.74 31.39 27.87
N VAL A 445 26.91 31.79 28.83
CA VAL A 445 25.47 32.03 28.64
C VAL A 445 25.23 33.52 28.34
N ILE A 446 24.62 33.81 27.19
CA ILE A 446 24.16 35.15 26.82
C ILE A 446 22.78 35.37 27.43
N TRP A 447 22.63 36.39 28.28
CA TRP A 447 21.34 36.75 28.86
C TRP A 447 20.71 37.89 28.03
N PRO A 448 19.59 37.65 27.31
CA PRO A 448 18.95 38.71 26.55
C PRO A 448 18.33 39.75 27.49
N LYS A 449 18.54 41.02 27.17
CA LYS A 449 17.77 42.16 27.68
C LYS A 449 17.28 42.94 26.47
N ASN A 450 16.10 43.55 26.58
CA ASN A 450 15.67 44.53 25.60
C ASN A 450 16.69 45.70 25.58
N GLY A 451 17.43 45.87 24.48
CA GLY A 451 18.59 46.77 24.37
C GLY A 451 19.99 46.10 24.43
N GLY A 452 20.09 44.78 24.64
CA GLY A 452 21.35 44.03 24.65
C GLY A 452 22.10 44.03 25.99
N GLY A 453 22.85 42.95 26.27
CA GLY A 453 23.73 42.86 27.44
C GLY A 453 23.02 42.65 28.79
N GLY A 454 22.14 41.65 28.90
CA GLY A 454 21.61 41.24 30.21
C GLY A 454 22.70 40.62 31.09
N THR A 455 22.58 40.81 32.40
CA THR A 455 23.37 40.08 33.40
C THR A 455 22.71 38.75 33.76
N ALA A 456 23.49 37.80 34.26
CA ALA A 456 22.94 36.60 34.88
C ALA A 456 21.99 36.94 36.05
N PRO A 457 20.94 36.13 36.28
CA PRO A 457 20.00 36.36 37.37
C PRO A 457 20.65 36.06 38.73
N THR A 458 20.33 36.90 39.72
CA THR A 458 20.53 36.56 41.13
C THR A 458 19.44 35.58 41.55
N LEU A 459 19.82 34.37 41.95
CA LEU A 459 18.86 33.38 42.45
C LEU A 459 18.35 33.78 43.84
N ALA A 460 17.06 33.66 44.07
CA ALA A 460 16.45 33.79 45.39
C ALA A 460 16.92 32.65 46.32
N THR A 461 17.03 32.94 47.62
CA THR A 461 17.55 31.99 48.61
C THR A 461 16.51 30.97 49.11
N SER A 462 15.25 31.13 48.73
CA SER A 462 14.13 30.23 49.02
C SER A 462 13.31 29.97 47.76
N GLY A 463 12.71 28.78 47.65
CA GLY A 463 11.96 28.34 46.47
C GLY A 463 12.83 27.71 45.38
N VAL A 464 12.23 27.50 44.20
CA VAL A 464 12.88 26.84 43.05
C VAL A 464 13.06 27.88 41.95
N ASN A 465 14.30 28.31 41.73
CA ASN A 465 14.60 29.34 40.74
C ASN A 465 14.56 28.75 39.32
N TRP A 466 13.54 29.09 38.55
CA TRP A 466 13.34 28.56 37.21
C TRP A 466 14.10 29.38 36.15
N VAL A 467 14.92 28.70 35.36
CA VAL A 467 15.71 29.26 34.25
C VAL A 467 15.44 28.41 33.01
N VAL A 468 15.17 29.04 31.86
CA VAL A 468 15.25 28.36 30.57
C VAL A 468 16.60 28.65 29.93
N LEU A 469 17.26 27.59 29.45
CA LEU A 469 18.49 27.66 28.67
C LEU A 469 18.20 27.12 27.27
N TRP A 470 18.67 27.79 26.22
CA TRP A 470 18.49 27.33 24.83
C TRP A 470 19.66 27.73 23.95
N LYS A 471 19.95 26.97 22.91
CA LYS A 471 21.12 27.20 22.05
C LYS A 471 20.75 27.43 20.60
N VAL A 472 21.27 28.51 20.02
CA VAL A 472 21.05 28.89 18.62
C VAL A 472 22.40 28.96 17.92
N GLY A 473 22.64 28.04 16.98
CA GLY A 473 23.96 27.86 16.38
C GLY A 473 25.01 27.52 17.45
N SER A 474 26.08 28.31 17.52
CA SER A 474 27.14 28.19 18.53
C SER A 474 26.82 28.87 19.86
N GLN A 475 25.82 29.76 19.90
CA GLN A 475 25.55 30.64 21.05
C GLN A 475 24.51 30.02 22.00
N LEU A 476 24.84 29.97 23.28
CA LEU A 476 23.95 29.53 24.35
C LEU A 476 23.34 30.75 25.04
N TYR A 477 22.02 30.70 25.25
CA TYR A 477 21.24 31.76 25.84
C TYR A 477 20.54 31.29 27.11
N GLY A 478 20.20 32.23 27.99
CA GLY A 478 19.45 31.98 29.21
C GLY A 478 18.40 33.06 29.49
N ALA A 479 17.29 32.69 30.10
CA ALA A 479 16.28 33.61 30.63
C ALA A 479 15.75 33.10 31.97
N TYR A 480 15.57 34.02 32.91
CA TYR A 480 15.02 33.73 34.22
C TYR A 480 13.50 33.83 34.17
N LEU A 481 12.82 32.82 34.69
CA LEU A 481 11.35 32.67 34.63
C LEU A 481 10.68 33.08 35.95
N GLY A 482 11.37 32.92 37.09
CA GLY A 482 10.84 33.24 38.42
C GLY A 482 11.26 32.25 39.49
N VAL A 483 10.59 32.32 40.65
CA VAL A 483 10.70 31.42 41.81
C VAL A 483 9.38 30.67 42.00
#